data_AF-K1TNK5-F1
#
_entry.id   AF-K1TNK5-F1
#
_cell.length_a   1.000
_cell.length_b   1.000
_cell.length_c   1.000
_cell.angle_alpha   90.00
_cell.angle_beta   90.00
_cell.angle_gamma   90.00
#
_symmetry.space_group_name_H-M   'P 1'
#
loop_
_entity.id
_entity.type
_entity.pdbx_description
1 polymer ?
#
loop_
_entity_poly.entity_id
_entity_poly.type
_entity_poly.pdbx_seq_one_letter_code
_entity_poly.pdbx_strand_id
1 'polypeptide(L)'
;MSASFGDVIDMKIEQQFLQKINLERKQKNMKEKGVLLPIFSLPSKYGIGDFGYEAYEFIDILSKNNIKYWEILPINECNNHPYSPVSYYALEENCISLDKLAEQGLIKEAETRPNKDRAIYDDFKEKYCKEAFENFKPDNKFKKFIKIDEIDKYAEFAHIKK
;
A
#
# COMPACT_ATOMS: atom_id res chain seq x y z
N MET A 1 -66.08 -2.44 -0.10
CA MET A 1 -65.31 -1.30 0.43
C MET A 1 -64.11 -1.10 -0.50
N SER A 2 -64.13 -0.09 -1.36
CA SER A 2 -63.02 0.21 -2.28
C SER A 2 -62.00 1.12 -1.58
N ALA A 3 -60.71 0.76 -1.61
CA ALA A 3 -59.64 1.65 -1.15
C ALA A 3 -59.69 2.97 -1.92
N SER A 4 -59.52 4.10 -1.22
CA SER A 4 -59.50 5.42 -1.87
C SER A 4 -58.23 5.58 -2.71
N PHE A 5 -58.26 6.46 -3.70
CA PHE A 5 -57.10 6.75 -4.53
C PHE A 5 -55.89 7.25 -3.70
N GLY A 6 -56.15 7.94 -2.59
CA GLY A 6 -55.12 8.36 -1.63
C GLY A 6 -54.43 7.18 -0.94
N ASP A 7 -55.22 6.17 -0.50
CA ASP A 7 -54.69 4.98 0.16
C ASP A 7 -53.74 4.19 -0.77
N VAL A 8 -54.02 4.19 -2.08
CA VAL A 8 -53.17 3.52 -3.08
C VAL A 8 -51.85 4.27 -3.33
N ILE A 9 -51.85 5.60 -3.24
CA ILE A 9 -50.64 6.42 -3.38
C ILE A 9 -49.73 6.25 -2.17
N ASP A 10 -50.27 6.34 -0.96
CA ASP A 10 -49.50 6.19 0.27
C ASP A 10 -48.86 4.79 0.35
N MET A 11 -49.61 3.76 -0.03
CA MET A 11 -49.09 2.39 -0.06
C MET A 11 -47.95 2.21 -1.08
N LYS A 12 -47.97 2.91 -2.22
CA LYS A 12 -46.86 2.89 -3.19
C LYS A 12 -45.61 3.60 -2.67
N ILE A 13 -45.77 4.73 -1.99
CA ILE A 13 -44.66 5.49 -1.40
C ILE A 13 -43.98 4.66 -0.30
N GLU A 14 -44.78 4.02 0.56
CA GLU A 14 -44.27 3.16 1.63
C GLU A 14 -43.51 1.94 1.07
N GLN A 15 -44.04 1.31 0.02
CA GLN A 15 -43.34 0.21 -0.67
C GLN A 15 -42.01 0.64 -1.27
N GLN A 16 -41.94 1.81 -1.92
CA GLN A 16 -40.68 2.35 -2.47
C GLN A 16 -39.66 2.66 -1.37
N PHE A 17 -40.10 3.23 -0.23
CA PHE A 17 -39.25 3.52 0.91
C PHE A 17 -38.66 2.25 1.54
N LEU A 18 -39.50 1.21 1.74
CA LEU A 18 -39.07 -0.09 2.24
C LEU A 18 -38.10 -0.78 1.29
N GLN A 19 -38.31 -0.65 -0.03
CA GLN A 19 -37.40 -1.21 -1.04
C GLN A 19 -36.01 -0.58 -0.95
N LYS A 20 -35.95 0.75 -0.78
CA LYS A 20 -34.69 1.50 -0.63
C LYS A 20 -33.95 1.11 0.66
N ILE A 21 -34.66 1.05 1.80
CA ILE A 21 -34.07 0.60 3.07
C ILE A 21 -33.50 -0.81 2.94
N ASN A 22 -34.21 -1.72 2.28
CA ASN A 22 -33.74 -3.09 2.11
C ASN A 22 -32.52 -3.16 1.18
N LEU A 23 -32.44 -2.35 0.12
CA LEU A 23 -31.26 -2.24 -0.73
C LEU A 23 -30.04 -1.75 0.06
N GLU A 24 -30.18 -0.67 0.84
CA GLU A 24 -29.12 -0.12 1.68
C GLU A 24 -28.66 -1.12 2.75
N ARG A 25 -29.60 -1.83 3.40
CA ARG A 25 -29.29 -2.90 4.37
C ARG A 25 -28.60 -4.09 3.72
N LYS A 26 -29.00 -4.49 2.51
CA LYS A 26 -28.39 -5.59 1.76
C LYS A 26 -26.95 -5.23 1.36
N GLN A 27 -26.71 -3.97 1.01
CA GLN A 27 -25.37 -3.44 0.74
C GLN A 27 -24.50 -3.42 2.01
N LYS A 28 -25.08 -3.03 3.16
CA LYS A 28 -24.42 -3.04 4.47
C LYS A 28 -24.11 -4.45 5.02
N ASN A 29 -24.84 -5.48 4.56
CA ASN A 29 -24.68 -6.88 4.96
C ASN A 29 -23.92 -7.75 3.94
N MET A 30 -23.26 -7.15 2.96
CA MET A 30 -22.38 -7.89 2.05
C MET A 30 -21.20 -8.44 2.84
N LYS A 31 -21.01 -9.76 2.82
CA LYS A 31 -19.82 -10.39 3.43
C LYS A 31 -18.58 -9.99 2.65
N GLU A 32 -17.57 -9.50 3.35
CA GLU A 32 -16.31 -9.11 2.75
C GLU A 32 -15.20 -10.03 3.23
N LYS A 33 -14.18 -10.20 2.38
CA LYS A 33 -13.01 -11.04 2.65
C LYS A 33 -11.77 -10.19 2.51
N GLY A 34 -10.78 -10.49 3.34
CA GLY A 34 -9.46 -9.87 3.30
C GLY A 34 -8.35 -10.91 3.47
N VAL A 35 -7.14 -10.52 3.10
CA VAL A 35 -5.92 -11.27 3.37
C VAL A 35 -4.95 -10.38 4.12
N LEU A 36 -4.38 -10.90 5.20
CA LEU A 36 -3.23 -10.32 5.88
C LEU A 36 -1.96 -10.89 5.23
N LEU A 37 -1.18 -10.05 4.58
CA LEU A 37 0.11 -10.41 4.01
C LEU A 37 1.07 -9.22 4.10
N PRO A 38 2.20 -9.32 4.84
CA PRO A 38 3.18 -8.23 4.89
C PRO A 38 3.87 -8.01 3.53
N ILE A 39 4.24 -6.77 3.21
CA ILE A 39 4.94 -6.43 1.96
C ILE A 39 6.24 -7.21 1.81
N PHE A 40 7.03 -7.30 2.89
CA PHE A 40 8.32 -8.01 2.88
C PHE A 40 8.19 -9.52 2.60
N SER A 41 6.98 -10.09 2.68
CA SER A 41 6.69 -11.49 2.36
C SER A 41 6.40 -11.73 0.88
N LEU A 42 6.28 -10.69 0.07
CA LEU A 42 6.12 -10.85 -1.38
C LEU A 42 7.37 -11.50 -2.00
N PRO A 43 7.22 -12.33 -3.04
CA PRO A 43 8.29 -13.14 -3.60
C PRO A 43 9.23 -12.35 -4.54
N SER A 44 9.75 -11.22 -4.07
CA SER A 44 10.68 -10.38 -4.85
C SER A 44 12.01 -11.08 -5.10
N LYS A 45 12.56 -10.90 -6.30
CA LYS A 45 13.87 -11.40 -6.73
C LYS A 45 15.07 -10.73 -6.03
N TYR A 46 14.82 -9.75 -5.16
CA TYR A 46 15.84 -9.00 -4.42
C TYR A 46 15.99 -9.45 -2.96
N GLY A 47 15.40 -10.59 -2.59
CA GLY A 47 15.56 -11.22 -1.26
C GLY A 47 14.58 -10.74 -0.19
N ILE A 48 13.83 -9.66 -0.46
CA ILE A 48 12.75 -9.16 0.40
C ILE A 48 11.69 -8.48 -0.46
N GLY A 49 10.42 -8.73 -0.15
CA GLY A 49 9.29 -8.14 -0.88
C GLY A 49 9.26 -6.61 -0.83
N ASP A 50 8.78 -6.00 -1.91
CA ASP A 50 8.78 -4.55 -2.10
C ASP A 50 7.54 -4.07 -2.88
N PHE A 51 7.41 -2.77 -3.10
CA PHE A 51 6.32 -2.16 -3.89
C PHE A 51 6.56 -2.25 -5.41
N GLY A 52 7.06 -3.40 -5.87
CA GLY A 52 7.36 -3.73 -7.26
C GLY A 52 6.23 -4.50 -7.95
N TYR A 53 6.58 -5.26 -8.99
CA TYR A 53 5.61 -5.97 -9.82
C TYR A 53 4.81 -7.00 -9.02
N GLU A 54 5.45 -7.71 -8.08
CA GLU A 54 4.84 -8.74 -7.25
C GLU A 54 3.71 -8.17 -6.38
N ALA A 55 3.79 -6.90 -5.97
CA ALA A 55 2.72 -6.22 -5.25
C ALA A 55 1.49 -5.98 -6.15
N TYR A 56 1.71 -5.59 -7.41
CA TYR A 56 0.64 -5.44 -8.40
C TYR A 56 0.02 -6.79 -8.77
N GLU A 57 0.84 -7.83 -8.97
CA GLU A 57 0.36 -9.18 -9.22
C GLU A 57 -0.48 -9.71 -8.04
N PHE A 58 -0.08 -9.42 -6.81
CA PHE A 58 -0.86 -9.79 -5.64
C PHE A 58 -2.21 -9.07 -5.61
N ILE A 59 -2.26 -7.78 -5.91
CA ILE A 59 -3.52 -7.02 -6.04
C ILE A 59 -4.42 -7.63 -7.13
N ASP A 60 -3.84 -8.02 -8.28
CA ASP A 60 -4.59 -8.69 -9.34
C ASP A 60 -5.16 -10.04 -8.90
N ILE A 61 -4.41 -10.82 -8.11
CA ILE A 61 -4.89 -12.07 -7.51
C ILE A 61 -6.07 -11.79 -6.57
N LEU A 62 -5.96 -10.79 -5.69
CA LEU A 62 -7.05 -10.44 -4.77
C LEU A 62 -8.31 -10.03 -5.55
N SER A 63 -8.14 -9.18 -6.57
CA SER A 63 -9.22 -8.69 -7.43
C SER A 63 -9.93 -9.84 -8.16
N LYS A 64 -9.16 -10.75 -8.80
CA LYS A 64 -9.69 -11.94 -9.48
C LYS A 64 -10.49 -12.86 -8.55
N ASN A 65 -10.16 -12.88 -7.26
CA ASN A 65 -10.81 -13.72 -6.25
C ASN A 65 -11.89 -12.99 -5.43
N ASN A 66 -12.29 -11.77 -5.82
CA ASN A 66 -13.23 -10.93 -5.07
C ASN A 66 -12.84 -10.73 -3.59
N ILE A 67 -11.52 -10.70 -3.30
CA ILE A 67 -10.99 -10.32 -2.00
C ILE A 67 -10.81 -8.81 -2.01
N LYS A 68 -11.46 -8.11 -1.07
CA LYS A 68 -11.56 -6.66 -1.08
C LYS A 68 -10.47 -5.96 -0.28
N TYR A 69 -9.93 -6.64 0.73
CA TYR A 69 -9.00 -6.04 1.68
C TYR A 69 -7.66 -6.74 1.64
N TRP A 70 -6.60 -5.93 1.61
CA TRP A 70 -5.24 -6.36 1.88
C TRP A 70 -4.77 -5.65 3.14
N GLU A 71 -4.58 -6.41 4.20
CA GLU A 71 -3.98 -5.91 5.43
C GLU A 71 -2.47 -6.14 5.39
N ILE A 72 -1.69 -5.11 5.71
CA ILE A 72 -0.23 -5.15 5.78
C ILE A 72 0.25 -4.85 7.19
N LEU A 73 1.43 -5.37 7.55
CA LEU A 73 2.12 -4.99 8.79
C LEU A 73 2.82 -3.64 8.62
N PRO A 74 3.25 -2.98 9.71
CA PRO A 74 4.04 -1.76 9.62
C PRO A 74 5.29 -1.94 8.74
N ILE A 75 5.54 -0.91 7.94
CA ILE A 75 6.57 -0.86 6.90
C ILE A 75 7.58 0.26 7.16
N ASN A 76 7.66 0.71 8.41
CA ASN A 76 8.56 1.75 8.87
C ASN A 76 9.86 1.13 9.38
N GLU A 77 10.99 1.84 9.23
CA GLU A 77 12.26 1.48 9.88
C GLU A 77 12.04 1.39 11.40
N CYS A 78 12.44 0.28 12.02
CA CYS A 78 12.29 0.04 13.46
C CYS A 78 13.65 0.02 14.17
N ASN A 79 13.69 0.38 15.46
CA ASN A 79 14.94 0.45 16.22
C ASN A 79 15.41 -0.94 16.76
N ASN A 80 14.65 -1.53 17.67
CA ASN A 80 15.04 -2.62 18.55
C ASN A 80 14.08 -3.81 18.38
N HIS A 81 12.79 -3.53 18.16
CA HIS A 81 11.75 -4.55 18.03
C HIS A 81 10.77 -4.21 16.90
N PRO A 82 10.12 -5.24 16.31
CA PRO A 82 8.99 -5.03 15.41
C PRO A 82 7.95 -4.12 16.08
N TYR A 83 7.37 -3.18 15.33
CA TYR A 83 6.40 -2.18 15.83
C TYR A 83 6.98 -1.05 16.70
N SER A 84 8.30 -0.85 16.72
CA SER A 84 8.92 0.33 17.33
C SER A 84 9.59 1.21 16.26
N PRO A 85 8.78 1.96 15.49
CA PRO A 85 9.30 2.73 14.38
C PRO A 85 10.17 3.89 14.86
N VAL A 86 11.27 4.12 14.15
CA VAL A 86 12.11 5.31 14.29
C VAL A 86 11.34 6.55 13.85
N SER A 87 10.48 6.40 12.84
CA SER A 87 9.55 7.42 12.36
C SER A 87 8.26 6.77 11.90
N TYR A 88 7.12 7.35 12.28
CA TYR A 88 5.80 6.93 11.77
C TYR A 88 5.54 7.42 10.33
N TYR A 89 6.38 8.32 9.82
CA TYR A 89 6.22 8.94 8.50
C TYR A 89 7.15 8.36 7.44
N ALA A 90 8.32 7.85 7.85
CA ALA A 90 9.30 7.29 6.93
C ALA A 90 9.10 5.78 6.77
N LEU A 91 9.22 5.31 5.54
CA LEU A 91 9.18 3.89 5.20
C LEU A 91 10.58 3.29 5.26
N GLU A 92 10.64 1.98 5.51
CA GLU A 92 11.84 1.16 5.40
C GLU A 92 12.31 1.10 3.93
N GLU A 93 13.60 1.38 3.69
CA GLU A 93 14.18 1.43 2.33
C GLU A 93 14.04 0.10 1.57
N ASN A 94 14.00 -1.02 2.29
CA ASN A 94 13.79 -2.34 1.71
C ASN A 94 12.48 -2.47 0.91
N CYS A 95 11.50 -1.59 1.16
CA CYS A 95 10.23 -1.56 0.42
C CYS A 95 10.35 -0.92 -0.98
N ILE A 96 11.49 -0.33 -1.34
CA ILE A 96 11.71 0.30 -2.64
C ILE A 96 11.93 -0.77 -3.70
N SER A 97 11.20 -0.68 -4.82
CA SER A 97 11.36 -1.60 -5.95
C SER A 97 12.51 -1.19 -6.84
N LEU A 98 13.53 -2.04 -6.96
CA LEU A 98 14.67 -1.78 -7.84
C LEU A 98 14.28 -1.88 -9.32
N ASP A 99 13.31 -2.73 -9.65
CA ASP A 99 12.75 -2.80 -10.99
C ASP A 99 12.11 -1.47 -11.42
N LYS A 100 11.35 -0.84 -10.53
CA LYS A 100 10.74 0.48 -10.80
C LYS A 100 11.81 1.57 -10.96
N LEU A 101 12.89 1.52 -10.18
CA LEU A 101 14.01 2.45 -10.34
C LEU A 101 14.70 2.27 -11.71
N ALA A 102 14.87 1.02 -12.16
CA ALA A 102 15.44 0.71 -13.47
C ALA A 102 14.53 1.16 -14.61
N GLU A 103 13.22 0.92 -14.52
CA GLU A 103 12.22 1.42 -15.48
C GLU A 103 12.26 2.96 -15.62
N GLN A 104 12.52 3.65 -14.51
CA GLN A 104 12.66 5.11 -14.48
C GLN A 104 14.01 5.61 -15.02
N GLY A 105 14.93 4.70 -15.35
CA GLY A 105 16.30 5.02 -15.78
C GLY A 105 17.16 5.64 -14.67
N LEU A 106 16.78 5.45 -13.40
CA LEU A 106 17.52 5.95 -12.24
C LEU A 106 18.68 5.02 -11.88
N ILE A 107 18.54 3.73 -12.15
CA ILE A 107 19.63 2.75 -12.09
C ILE A 107 19.70 2.01 -13.42
N LYS A 108 20.86 1.43 -13.74
CA LYS A 108 20.97 0.61 -14.96
C LYS A 108 20.22 -0.71 -14.83
N GLU A 109 20.68 -1.55 -13.90
CA GLU A 109 20.10 -2.84 -13.57
C GLU A 109 20.47 -3.20 -12.13
N ALA A 110 19.66 -4.04 -11.50
CA ALA A 110 19.95 -4.59 -10.17
C ALA A 110 20.18 -6.10 -10.24
N GLU A 111 21.22 -6.57 -9.56
CA GLU A 111 21.51 -7.98 -9.39
C GLU A 111 20.34 -8.69 -8.69
N THR A 112 20.00 -9.88 -9.15
CA THR A 112 19.02 -10.74 -8.47
C THR A 112 19.70 -11.53 -7.36
N ARG A 113 18.95 -11.87 -6.31
CA ARG A 113 19.41 -12.72 -5.21
C ARG A 113 18.77 -14.11 -5.30
N PRO A 114 19.43 -15.16 -4.77
CA PRO A 114 18.81 -16.46 -4.66
C PRO A 114 17.55 -16.36 -3.80
N ASN A 115 16.47 -17.00 -4.25
CA ASN A 115 15.24 -17.07 -3.47
C ASN A 115 15.50 -17.89 -2.19
N LYS A 116 15.05 -17.37 -1.05
CA LYS A 116 15.16 -18.03 0.26
C LYS A 116 13.78 -18.08 0.89
N ASP A 117 13.57 -19.04 1.78
CA ASP A 117 12.29 -19.23 2.48
C ASP A 117 11.94 -18.11 3.50
N ARG A 118 12.77 -17.06 3.59
CA ARG A 118 12.61 -15.93 4.51
C ARG A 118 13.12 -14.63 3.90
N ALA A 119 12.48 -13.53 4.30
CA ALA A 119 12.95 -12.18 4.00
C ALA A 119 14.38 -11.96 4.53
N ILE A 120 15.22 -11.33 3.72
CA ILE A 120 16.59 -10.98 4.08
C ILE A 120 16.65 -9.48 4.39
N TYR A 121 16.87 -9.15 5.66
CA TYR A 121 17.03 -7.77 6.13
C TYR A 121 18.52 -7.44 6.14
N ASP A 122 18.99 -6.73 5.11
CA ASP A 122 20.35 -6.22 4.98
C ASP A 122 20.38 -4.93 4.16
N ASP A 123 21.58 -4.42 3.89
CA ASP A 123 21.86 -3.18 3.16
C ASP A 123 21.94 -3.38 1.63
N PHE A 124 21.49 -4.52 1.11
CA PHE A 124 21.64 -4.88 -0.30
C PHE A 124 21.12 -3.80 -1.27
N LYS A 125 20.00 -3.16 -0.91
CA LYS A 125 19.37 -2.12 -1.73
C LYS A 125 20.08 -0.76 -1.64
N GLU A 126 20.90 -0.50 -0.62
CA GLU A 126 21.49 0.82 -0.35
C GLU A 126 22.34 1.32 -1.52
N LYS A 127 23.15 0.45 -2.14
CA LYS A 127 23.99 0.83 -3.29
C LYS A 127 23.17 1.32 -4.49
N TYR A 128 22.00 0.71 -4.72
CA TYR A 128 21.11 1.09 -5.81
C TYR A 128 20.32 2.35 -5.49
N CYS A 129 19.90 2.54 -4.23
CA CYS A 129 19.28 3.78 -3.78
C CYS A 129 20.22 4.98 -3.94
N LYS A 130 21.52 4.80 -3.66
CA LYS A 130 22.54 5.82 -3.90
C LYS A 130 22.71 6.16 -5.39
N GLU A 131 22.87 5.15 -6.24
CA GLU A 131 22.92 5.34 -7.71
C GLU A 131 21.66 6.06 -8.23
N ALA A 132 20.48 5.63 -7.75
CA ALA A 132 19.22 6.24 -8.12
C ALA A 132 19.16 7.72 -7.73
N PHE A 133 19.64 8.06 -6.54
CA PHE A 133 19.69 9.45 -6.06
C PHE A 133 20.66 10.30 -6.89
N GLU A 134 21.83 9.78 -7.24
CA GLU A 134 22.81 10.49 -8.09
C GLU A 134 22.24 10.83 -9.47
N ASN A 135 21.44 9.92 -10.04
CA ASN A 135 20.78 10.10 -11.33
C ASN A 135 19.44 10.86 -11.24
N PHE A 136 18.91 11.04 -10.02
CA PHE A 136 17.61 11.67 -9.81
C PHE A 136 17.65 13.17 -10.13
N LYS A 137 16.62 13.63 -10.86
CA LYS A 137 16.44 15.04 -11.19
C LYS A 137 15.24 15.59 -10.42
N PRO A 138 15.45 16.50 -9.45
CA PRO A 138 14.38 17.07 -8.65
C PRO A 138 13.29 17.74 -9.50
N ASP A 139 12.06 17.25 -9.37
CA ASP A 139 10.88 17.81 -10.04
C ASP A 139 10.04 18.65 -9.05
N ASN A 140 8.91 19.17 -9.55
CA ASN A 140 8.01 19.96 -8.71
C ASN A 140 7.30 19.12 -7.63
N LYS A 141 7.15 17.80 -7.81
CA LYS A 141 6.57 16.92 -6.79
C LYS A 141 7.56 16.75 -5.64
N PHE A 142 8.81 16.48 -5.93
CA PHE A 142 9.89 16.38 -4.96
C PHE A 142 10.03 17.67 -4.15
N LYS A 143 10.02 18.84 -4.81
CA LYS A 143 10.09 20.14 -4.12
C LYS A 143 8.92 20.42 -3.17
N LYS A 144 7.75 19.79 -3.41
CA LYS A 144 6.61 19.86 -2.48
C LYS A 144 6.76 18.83 -1.36
N PHE A 145 7.27 17.64 -1.68
CA PHE A 145 7.51 16.56 -0.73
C PHE A 145 8.49 16.96 0.38
N ILE A 146 9.63 17.58 0.04
CA ILE A 146 10.63 18.01 1.03
C ILE A 146 10.17 19.15 1.95
N LYS A 147 9.00 19.76 1.68
CA LYS A 147 8.42 20.81 2.54
C LYS A 147 7.49 20.24 3.61
N ILE A 148 7.29 18.93 3.61
CA ILE A 148 6.53 18.25 4.66
C ILE A 148 7.41 18.22 5.91
N ASP A 149 6.96 18.87 6.98
CA ASP A 149 7.72 19.09 8.21
C ASP A 149 8.20 17.77 8.84
N GLU A 150 7.38 16.72 8.78
CA GLU A 150 7.72 15.41 9.32
C GLU A 150 8.80 14.68 8.50
N ILE A 151 8.87 14.95 7.19
CA ILE A 151 9.91 14.42 6.31
C ILE A 151 11.22 15.16 6.54
N ASP A 152 11.17 16.49 6.67
CA ASP A 152 12.36 17.32 6.92
C ASP A 152 13.02 16.95 8.26
N LYS A 153 12.22 16.86 9.33
CA LYS A 153 12.70 16.42 10.65
C LYS A 153 13.29 15.00 10.63
N TYR A 154 12.68 14.08 9.88
CA TYR A 154 13.24 12.73 9.75
C TYR A 154 14.58 12.75 9.00
N ALA A 155 14.71 13.57 7.95
CA ALA A 155 15.96 13.70 7.21
C ALA A 155 17.10 14.27 8.08
N GLU A 156 16.82 15.30 8.90
CA GLU A 156 17.77 15.83 9.87
C GLU A 156 18.19 14.75 10.90
N PHE A 157 17.23 14.02 11.46
CA PHE A 157 17.49 12.94 12.39
C PHE A 157 18.36 11.83 11.76
N ALA A 158 18.01 11.40 10.55
CA ALA A 158 18.72 10.34 9.83
C ALA A 158 20.16 10.74 9.47
N HIS A 159 20.39 12.03 9.18
CA HIS A 159 21.73 12.56 8.93
C HIS A 159 22.64 12.51 10.17
N ILE A 160 22.08 12.77 11.36
CA ILE A 160 22.83 12.75 12.63
C ILE A 160 23.14 11.32 13.09
N LYS A 161 22.28 10.34 12.74
CA LYS A 161 22.41 8.94 13.15
C LYS A 161 23.47 8.15 12.36
N LYS A 162 23.80 8.57 11.14
CA LYS A 162 24.82 7.93 10.28
C LYS A 162 26.22 8.45 10.58
#